data_AF-A0A7V8VBQ5-F1
#
_entry.id   AF-A0A7V8VBQ5-F1
#
_cell.length_a   1.000
_cell.length_b   1.000
_cell.length_c   1.000
_cell.angle_alpha   90.00
_cell.angle_beta   90.00
_cell.angle_gamma   90.00
#
_symmetry.space_group_name_H-M   'P 1'
#
loop_
_entity.id
_entity.type
_entity.pdbx_description
1 polymer ?
#
loop_
_entity_poly.entity_id
_entity_poly.type
_entity_poly.pdbx_seq_one_letter_code
_entity_poly.pdbx_strand_id
1 'polypeptide(L)'
;MNMMDVPRKNLRVGVTPFENELLCNAKKLFLISKASSPHTQNWDYHSSPQQELSANADRLLKTILAKGTVEFLVKASEGWHESFLQHGQEKSGRLWERHPLAERTLHFSHNTLRLLIWWTSTDPKIAQAMREPPVDVKSLTPADEFVVWRIADCVQTAHSHRSESFKKLCSFRAFHSNPWIWLSMPHMLRTEISKHSLSQLDDMPWYAKANLVDSPSFARCFQGLRSVFLEALQNHLFQRLVKDFPLNTEDVEELVQRNVATYLIYRQFLLDAEQAGRPDLALFLLRAVARLTPAFTQLQDRRQNNVKIDEQIGRLRTVQERMKARQALIAPLTLINILHRWTLHYRNIGYWDEDYRIAQWWLRQWEEHRGDELVGRVHVSRANLTCSTPLAESDRTSECE
;
A
#
# COMPACT_ATOMS: atom_id res chain seq x y z
N MET A 1 -15.90 51.12 -0.36
CA MET A 1 -16.33 49.93 -1.11
C MET A 1 -16.31 48.77 -0.14
N ASN A 2 -17.49 48.33 0.28
CA ASN A 2 -17.72 47.61 1.52
C ASN A 2 -17.06 46.23 1.54
N MET A 3 -16.25 46.00 2.59
CA MET A 3 -16.01 44.67 3.15
C MET A 3 -17.36 44.08 3.56
N MET A 4 -17.83 43.08 2.82
CA MET A 4 -18.98 42.29 3.26
C MET A 4 -18.48 41.20 4.20
N ASP A 5 -18.86 41.35 5.46
CA ASP A 5 -18.94 40.31 6.47
C ASP A 5 -19.67 39.08 5.94
N VAL A 6 -18.96 37.96 5.92
CA VAL A 6 -19.57 36.63 5.82
C VAL A 6 -19.79 36.12 7.26
N PRO A 7 -21.00 35.68 7.63
CA PRO A 7 -21.29 35.32 9.01
C PRO A 7 -20.55 34.05 9.42
N ARG A 8 -19.56 34.22 10.32
CA ARG A 8 -18.82 33.16 11.00
C ARG A 8 -19.75 32.31 11.87
N LYS A 9 -20.37 31.28 11.30
CA LYS A 9 -21.06 30.25 12.08
C LYS A 9 -20.04 29.21 12.57
N ASN A 10 -19.90 29.16 13.90
CA ASN A 10 -19.19 28.16 14.71
C ASN A 10 -17.67 28.35 14.91
N LEU A 11 -17.23 29.54 15.33
CA LEU A 11 -16.00 29.62 16.15
C LEU A 11 -16.29 28.89 17.47
N ARG A 12 -15.77 27.66 17.64
CA ARG A 12 -15.73 27.02 18.96
C ARG A 12 -14.84 27.87 19.86
N VAL A 13 -15.32 28.12 21.08
CA VAL A 13 -14.72 29.00 22.09
C VAL A 13 -13.18 28.90 22.13
N GLY A 14 -12.50 30.02 21.87
CA GLY A 14 -11.09 30.24 22.22
C GLY A 14 -10.00 29.68 21.29
N VAL A 15 -10.28 29.47 19.99
CA VAL A 15 -9.24 29.08 19.00
C VAL A 15 -9.19 30.04 17.81
N THR A 16 -8.00 30.25 17.23
CA THR A 16 -7.81 31.10 16.05
C THR A 16 -8.33 30.42 14.77
N PRO A 17 -8.54 31.16 13.66
CA PRO A 17 -8.94 30.56 12.39
C PRO A 17 -7.97 29.48 11.88
N PHE A 18 -6.66 29.74 11.96
CA PHE A 18 -5.64 28.74 11.62
C PHE A 18 -5.74 27.49 12.52
N GLU A 19 -5.88 27.67 13.83
CA GLU A 19 -6.02 26.54 14.77
C GLU A 19 -7.27 25.72 14.45
N ASN A 20 -8.38 26.36 14.10
CA ASN A 20 -9.58 25.67 13.70
C ASN A 20 -9.37 24.86 12.41
N GLU A 21 -8.64 25.39 11.43
CA GLU A 21 -8.29 24.67 10.21
C GLU A 21 -7.35 23.49 10.51
N LEU A 22 -6.33 23.69 11.35
CA LEU A 22 -5.42 22.63 11.80
C LEU A 22 -6.18 21.49 12.48
N LEU A 23 -7.11 21.81 13.38
CA LEU A 23 -7.95 20.82 14.05
C LEU A 23 -8.89 20.09 13.07
N CYS A 24 -9.40 20.79 12.06
CA CYS A 24 -10.19 20.18 10.99
C CYS A 24 -9.35 19.22 10.15
N ASN A 25 -8.16 19.63 9.74
CA ASN A 25 -7.24 18.81 8.96
C ASN A 25 -6.76 17.58 9.75
N ALA A 26 -6.45 17.74 11.04
CA ALA A 26 -6.12 16.62 11.91
C ALA A 26 -7.26 15.59 12.00
N LYS A 27 -8.53 16.02 12.09
CA LYS A 27 -9.69 15.11 12.07
C LYS A 27 -9.80 14.36 10.75
N LYS A 28 -9.58 15.03 9.62
CA LYS A 28 -9.66 14.42 8.28
C LYS A 28 -8.73 13.21 8.15
N LEU A 29 -7.56 13.23 8.80
CA LEU A 29 -6.60 12.11 8.76
C LEU A 29 -7.20 10.78 9.23
N PHE A 30 -8.16 10.81 10.15
CA PHE A 30 -8.71 9.60 10.78
C PHE A 30 -10.08 9.20 10.24
N LEU A 31 -10.65 9.97 9.31
CA LEU A 31 -11.86 9.58 8.62
C LEU A 31 -11.53 8.45 7.63
N ILE A 32 -12.17 7.30 7.82
CA ILE A 32 -12.20 6.28 6.76
C ILE A 32 -13.11 6.81 5.68
N SER A 33 -12.53 7.04 4.50
CA SER A 33 -13.22 7.45 3.29
C SER A 33 -14.43 6.53 3.03
N LYS A 34 -15.62 6.94 3.47
CA LYS A 34 -16.85 6.64 2.74
C LYS A 34 -16.86 7.62 1.59
N ALA A 35 -16.99 7.11 0.36
CA ALA A 35 -17.06 7.93 -0.85
C ALA A 35 -18.09 9.06 -0.66
N SER A 36 -17.63 10.23 -0.29
CA SER A 36 -18.41 11.46 -0.29
C SER A 36 -17.89 12.30 -1.46
N SER A 37 -18.80 12.56 -2.39
CA SER A 37 -18.61 13.32 -3.63
C SER A 37 -17.79 14.60 -3.42
N PRO A 38 -16.94 14.99 -4.40
CA PRO A 38 -16.16 16.21 -4.34
C PRO A 38 -17.05 17.42 -4.65
N HIS A 39 -17.90 17.82 -3.70
CA HIS A 39 -18.51 19.14 -3.77
C HIS A 39 -17.76 20.11 -2.86
N THR A 40 -17.04 21.02 -3.53
CA THR A 40 -16.64 22.36 -3.07
C THR A 40 -16.07 22.43 -1.65
N GLN A 41 -14.84 21.94 -1.49
CA GLN A 41 -14.02 22.22 -0.31
C GLN A 41 -13.16 23.47 -0.59
N ASN A 42 -13.59 24.60 -0.01
CA ASN A 42 -12.76 25.78 0.13
C ASN A 42 -11.73 25.50 1.24
N TRP A 43 -10.45 25.60 0.87
CA TRP A 43 -9.34 25.63 1.80
C TRP A 43 -9.14 27.11 2.14
N ASP A 44 -9.44 27.51 3.37
CA ASP A 44 -9.35 28.91 3.79
C ASP A 44 -7.98 29.11 4.46
N TYR A 45 -7.01 29.56 3.68
CA TYR A 45 -5.62 29.69 4.11
C TYR A 45 -5.42 30.78 5.14
N HIS A 46 -4.68 30.45 6.20
CA HIS A 46 -4.20 31.42 7.17
C HIS A 46 -2.67 31.37 7.25
N SER A 47 -2.04 32.54 7.35
CA SER A 47 -0.61 32.68 7.66
C SER A 47 -0.28 31.83 8.89
N SER A 48 0.79 31.04 8.83
CA SER A 48 1.25 30.21 9.95
C SER A 48 1.28 31.03 11.23
N PRO A 49 0.81 30.50 12.37
CA PRO A 49 0.78 31.24 13.61
C PRO A 49 2.22 31.58 13.99
N GLN A 50 2.49 32.87 14.20
CA GLN A 50 3.78 33.34 14.72
C GLN A 50 3.95 33.02 16.23
N GLN A 51 2.94 32.39 16.85
CA GLN A 51 2.86 32.06 18.27
C GLN A 51 2.52 30.58 18.49
N GLU A 52 2.83 30.07 19.68
CA GLU A 52 2.45 28.74 20.15
C GLU A 52 0.94 28.51 20.06
N LEU A 53 0.51 27.25 19.90
CA LEU A 53 -0.91 26.90 19.91
C LEU A 53 -1.56 27.31 21.24
N SER A 54 -2.78 27.83 21.18
CA SER A 54 -3.61 28.05 22.36
C SER A 54 -3.78 26.75 23.15
N ALA A 55 -3.86 26.84 24.48
CA ALA A 55 -4.02 25.68 25.36
C ALA A 55 -5.27 24.83 24.99
N ASN A 56 -6.31 25.47 24.47
CA ASN A 56 -7.50 24.77 23.96
C ASN A 56 -7.20 24.00 22.67
N ALA A 57 -6.51 24.62 21.70
CA ALA A 57 -6.12 23.94 20.47
C ALA A 57 -5.19 22.76 20.74
N ASP A 58 -4.17 22.92 21.61
CA ASP A 58 -3.27 21.83 22.01
C ASP A 58 -4.03 20.65 22.64
N ARG A 59 -4.89 20.92 23.62
CA ARG A 59 -5.70 19.88 24.27
C ARG A 59 -6.62 19.15 23.29
N LEU A 60 -7.28 19.89 22.40
CA LEU A 60 -8.17 19.30 21.38
C LEU A 60 -7.37 18.47 20.38
N LEU A 61 -6.21 18.96 19.95
CA LEU A 61 -5.34 18.25 19.02
C LEU A 61 -4.87 16.92 19.62
N LYS A 62 -4.36 16.92 20.85
CA LYS A 62 -3.99 15.70 21.59
C LYS A 62 -5.15 14.70 21.66
N THR A 63 -6.36 15.20 21.93
CA THR A 63 -7.57 14.36 21.97
C THR A 63 -7.91 13.76 20.61
N ILE A 64 -7.80 14.55 19.53
CA ILE A 64 -8.07 14.09 18.16
C ILE A 64 -7.06 13.02 17.75
N LEU A 65 -5.76 13.25 17.99
CA LEU A 65 -4.70 12.29 17.67
C LEU A 65 -4.90 10.97 18.42
N ALA A 66 -5.13 11.03 19.74
CA ALA A 66 -5.30 9.84 20.57
C ALA A 66 -6.54 9.03 20.17
N LYS A 67 -7.72 9.67 20.09
CA LYS A 67 -8.97 8.97 19.79
C LYS A 67 -9.09 8.58 18.32
N GLY A 68 -8.70 9.48 17.42
CA GLY A 68 -8.81 9.27 15.97
C GLY A 68 -7.91 8.13 15.49
N THR A 69 -6.68 8.03 16.01
CA THR A 69 -5.77 6.92 15.63
C THR A 69 -6.36 5.58 16.04
N VAL A 70 -6.83 5.47 17.29
CA VAL A 70 -7.43 4.22 17.79
C VAL A 70 -8.70 3.88 17.03
N GLU A 71 -9.59 4.86 16.79
CA GLU A 71 -10.82 4.67 16.04
C GLU A 71 -10.54 4.19 14.61
N PHE A 72 -9.55 4.79 13.94
CA PHE A 72 -9.13 4.36 12.61
C PHE A 72 -8.64 2.91 12.62
N LEU A 73 -7.70 2.58 13.52
CA LEU A 73 -7.10 1.24 13.58
C LEU A 73 -8.14 0.15 13.87
N VAL A 74 -9.07 0.39 14.81
CA VAL A 74 -10.15 -0.56 15.12
C VAL A 74 -11.06 -0.79 13.91
N LYS A 75 -11.41 0.26 13.15
CA LYS A 75 -12.23 0.11 11.96
C LYS A 75 -11.47 -0.53 10.80
N ALA A 76 -10.19 -0.22 10.62
CA ALA A 76 -9.33 -0.82 9.60
C ALA A 76 -9.27 -2.35 9.71
N SER A 77 -9.35 -2.86 10.93
CA SER A 77 -9.35 -4.27 11.28
C SER A 77 -10.73 -4.95 11.38
N GLU A 78 -11.81 -4.27 11.00
CA GLU A 78 -13.18 -4.82 10.92
C GLU A 78 -13.71 -5.61 12.15
N GLY A 79 -13.30 -5.25 13.38
CA GLY A 79 -14.02 -5.70 14.59
C GLY A 79 -13.75 -7.13 15.11
N TRP A 80 -12.60 -7.72 14.76
CA TRP A 80 -11.76 -8.65 15.55
C TRP A 80 -12.28 -10.02 16.01
N HIS A 81 -11.81 -11.09 15.34
CA HIS A 81 -11.60 -12.45 15.89
C HIS A 81 -10.42 -13.19 15.23
N GLU A 82 -9.39 -12.48 14.76
CA GLU A 82 -8.22 -13.12 14.14
C GLU A 82 -7.18 -13.56 15.16
N SER A 83 -6.36 -14.55 14.80
CA SER A 83 -5.20 -14.97 15.58
C SER A 83 -3.90 -14.57 14.89
N PHE A 84 -2.93 -14.13 15.69
CA PHE A 84 -1.60 -13.71 15.24
C PHE A 84 -0.52 -14.34 16.12
N LEU A 85 0.73 -14.27 15.68
CA LEU A 85 1.86 -14.83 16.42
C LEU A 85 2.45 -13.77 17.35
N GLN A 86 2.56 -14.10 18.64
CA GLN A 86 3.32 -13.31 19.60
C GLN A 86 4.34 -14.23 20.28
N HIS A 87 5.63 -13.92 20.10
CA HIS A 87 6.73 -14.77 20.57
C HIS A 87 6.59 -16.23 20.10
N GLY A 88 6.24 -16.43 18.82
CA GLY A 88 6.05 -17.75 18.21
C GLY A 88 4.76 -18.49 18.60
N GLN A 89 3.94 -17.92 19.49
CA GLN A 89 2.69 -18.53 19.93
C GLN A 89 1.47 -17.85 19.31
N GLU A 90 0.52 -18.66 18.87
CA GLU A 90 -0.80 -18.19 18.41
C GLU A 90 -1.55 -17.53 19.58
N LYS A 91 -1.92 -16.27 19.40
CA LYS A 91 -2.84 -15.55 20.29
C LYS A 91 -4.04 -15.06 19.50
N SER A 92 -5.23 -15.37 19.98
CA SER A 92 -6.51 -14.94 19.41
C SER A 92 -7.15 -13.82 20.22
N GLY A 93 -8.24 -13.27 19.71
CA GLY A 93 -9.08 -12.30 20.42
C GLY A 93 -8.96 -10.90 19.84
N ARG A 94 -8.97 -9.90 20.72
CA ARG A 94 -8.86 -8.50 20.37
C ARG A 94 -7.39 -8.05 20.37
N LEU A 95 -6.97 -7.11 19.51
CA LEU A 95 -5.59 -6.54 19.53
C LEU A 95 -5.20 -6.06 20.94
N TRP A 96 -6.15 -5.48 21.69
CA TRP A 96 -5.89 -5.04 23.06
C TRP A 96 -5.90 -6.16 24.11
N GLU A 97 -6.37 -7.35 23.75
CA GLU A 97 -6.23 -8.58 24.55
C GLU A 97 -4.89 -9.27 24.23
N ARG A 98 -4.40 -9.17 22.99
CA ARG A 98 -3.13 -9.75 22.55
C ARG A 98 -1.91 -8.95 23.00
N HIS A 99 -1.92 -7.63 22.81
CA HIS A 99 -0.77 -6.76 23.10
C HIS A 99 -1.01 -5.98 24.38
N PRO A 100 -0.16 -6.01 25.42
CA PRO A 100 -0.35 -5.19 26.62
C PRO A 100 -0.26 -3.69 26.34
N LEU A 101 -0.78 -2.85 27.25
CA LEU A 101 -0.86 -1.39 27.05
C LEU A 101 0.51 -0.76 26.74
N ALA A 102 1.57 -1.21 27.42
CA ALA A 102 2.93 -0.71 27.22
C ALA A 102 3.44 -0.90 25.78
N GLU A 103 3.08 -1.98 25.11
CA GLU A 103 3.53 -2.31 23.75
C GLU A 103 2.75 -1.55 22.66
N ARG A 104 1.55 -1.07 23.00
CA ARG A 104 0.64 -0.37 22.07
C ARG A 104 0.46 1.12 22.38
N THR A 105 1.26 1.68 23.29
CA THR A 105 1.15 3.10 23.67
C THR A 105 1.67 4.01 22.56
N LEU A 106 0.79 4.86 22.06
CA LEU A 106 1.10 5.84 21.01
C LEU A 106 1.92 7.01 21.60
N HIS A 107 3.14 7.20 21.09
CA HIS A 107 3.97 8.36 21.39
C HIS A 107 4.09 9.21 20.13
N PHE A 108 3.41 10.36 20.09
CA PHE A 108 3.61 11.35 19.03
C PHE A 108 4.74 12.28 19.43
N SER A 109 5.73 12.45 18.56
CA SER A 109 6.77 13.45 18.81
C SER A 109 6.28 14.82 18.36
N HIS A 110 7.09 15.83 18.66
CA HIS A 110 6.91 17.18 18.14
C HIS A 110 6.87 17.24 16.59
N ASN A 111 7.44 16.24 15.90
CA ASN A 111 7.32 16.14 14.43
C ASN A 111 5.86 16.07 13.97
N THR A 112 4.96 15.42 14.72
CA THR A 112 3.53 15.39 14.39
C THR A 112 2.93 16.79 14.34
N LEU A 113 3.20 17.64 15.33
CA LEU A 113 2.69 19.01 15.33
C LEU A 113 3.26 19.82 14.16
N ARG A 114 4.56 19.71 13.90
CA ARG A 114 5.19 20.36 12.74
C ARG A 114 4.58 19.91 11.41
N LEU A 115 4.30 18.62 11.25
CA LEU A 115 3.64 18.08 10.07
C LEU A 115 2.24 18.64 9.88
N LEU A 116 1.46 18.74 10.95
CA LEU A 116 0.09 19.24 10.88
C LEU A 116 0.04 20.75 10.59
N ILE A 117 0.93 21.53 11.18
CA ILE A 117 1.08 22.95 10.84
C ILE A 117 1.49 23.08 9.38
N TRP A 118 2.52 22.34 8.94
CA TRP A 118 2.97 22.33 7.55
C TRP A 118 1.83 21.97 6.59
N TRP A 119 1.11 20.88 6.87
CA TRP A 119 0.00 20.39 6.06
C TRP A 119 -1.15 21.41 5.97
N THR A 120 -1.41 22.13 7.06
CA THR A 120 -2.43 23.20 7.10
C THR A 120 -1.98 24.43 6.33
N SER A 121 -0.68 24.74 6.34
CA SER A 121 -0.11 25.89 5.62
C SER A 121 0.19 25.63 4.14
N THR A 122 0.06 24.39 3.67
CA THR A 122 0.44 23.99 2.31
C THR A 122 -0.80 23.76 1.47
N ASP A 123 -0.86 24.35 0.27
CA ASP A 123 -1.93 24.05 -0.68
C ASP A 123 -1.62 22.77 -1.48
N PRO A 124 -2.31 21.64 -1.24
CA PRO A 124 -2.09 20.42 -2.01
C PRO A 124 -2.55 20.55 -3.47
N LYS A 125 -3.24 21.61 -3.88
CA LYS A 125 -3.58 21.85 -5.30
C LYS A 125 -2.41 22.44 -6.09
N ILE A 126 -1.45 23.07 -5.42
CA ILE A 126 -0.33 23.78 -6.06
C ILE A 126 0.96 23.03 -5.74
N ALA A 127 1.22 21.96 -6.50
CA ALA A 127 2.38 21.10 -6.30
C ALA A 127 3.71 21.87 -6.25
N GLN A 128 3.88 22.90 -7.09
CA GLN A 128 5.10 23.70 -7.15
C GLN A 128 5.34 24.56 -5.89
N ALA A 129 4.28 24.90 -5.15
CA ALA A 129 4.39 25.67 -3.91
C ALA A 129 4.73 24.79 -2.70
N MET A 130 4.56 23.47 -2.80
CA MET A 130 4.84 22.55 -1.71
C MET A 130 6.34 22.45 -1.44
N ARG A 131 6.71 22.71 -0.19
CA ARG A 131 8.07 22.58 0.34
C ARG A 131 8.16 21.37 1.26
N GLU A 132 9.38 20.87 1.45
CA GLU A 132 9.67 19.77 2.38
C GLU A 132 9.13 20.12 3.79
N PRO A 133 8.41 19.21 4.46
CA PRO A 133 8.00 19.42 5.84
C PRO A 133 9.22 19.56 6.76
N PRO A 134 9.19 20.46 7.78
CA PRO A 134 10.32 20.70 8.67
C PRO A 134 10.46 19.62 9.77
N VAL A 135 10.46 18.35 9.38
CA VAL A 135 10.59 17.20 10.29
C VAL A 135 11.99 16.61 10.30
N ASP A 136 12.38 16.09 11.45
CA ASP A 136 13.55 15.23 11.53
C ASP A 136 13.15 13.77 11.31
N VAL A 137 13.44 13.27 10.10
CA VAL A 137 13.08 11.91 9.66
C VAL A 137 13.68 10.82 10.57
N LYS A 138 14.85 11.06 11.16
CA LYS A 138 15.53 10.06 12.01
C LYS A 138 14.88 9.90 13.38
N SER A 139 14.16 10.92 13.85
CA SER A 139 13.45 10.92 15.15
C SER A 139 11.95 10.66 15.03
N LEU A 140 11.46 10.26 13.85
CA LEU A 140 10.06 9.88 13.69
C LEU A 140 9.74 8.64 14.54
N THR A 141 8.75 8.80 15.41
CA THR A 141 8.13 7.67 16.12
C THR A 141 7.21 6.90 15.16
N PRO A 142 6.82 5.65 15.49
CA PRO A 142 5.82 4.94 14.71
C PRO A 142 4.50 5.71 14.54
N ALA A 143 4.10 6.48 15.57
CA ALA A 143 2.87 7.28 15.50
C ALA A 143 3.02 8.49 14.55
N ASP A 144 4.20 9.11 14.48
CA ASP A 144 4.47 10.16 13.49
C ASP A 144 4.45 9.59 12.07
N GLU A 145 5.05 8.40 11.85
CA GLU A 145 5.00 7.70 10.56
C GLU A 145 3.56 7.39 10.12
N PHE A 146 2.71 6.99 11.07
CA PHE A 146 1.29 6.80 10.80
C PHE A 146 0.65 8.10 10.30
N VAL A 147 0.92 9.24 10.94
CA VAL A 147 0.40 10.55 10.52
C VAL A 147 0.90 10.93 9.12
N VAL A 148 2.20 10.73 8.84
CA VAL A 148 2.77 10.97 7.49
C VAL A 148 2.03 10.14 6.43
N TRP A 149 1.79 8.86 6.70
CA TRP A 149 1.02 7.99 5.81
C TRP A 149 -0.42 8.47 5.62
N ARG A 150 -1.11 8.86 6.70
CA ARG A 150 -2.48 9.37 6.61
C ARG A 150 -2.58 10.64 5.78
N ILE A 151 -1.58 11.54 5.85
CA ILE A 151 -1.52 12.73 4.99
C ILE A 151 -1.44 12.32 3.52
N ALA A 152 -0.55 11.39 3.19
CA ALA A 152 -0.42 10.87 1.82
C ALA A 152 -1.73 10.24 1.32
N ASP A 153 -2.42 9.48 2.19
CA ASP A 153 -3.71 8.88 1.88
C ASP A 153 -4.81 9.91 1.59
N CYS A 154 -4.87 10.97 2.38
CA CYS A 154 -5.81 12.06 2.15
C CYS A 154 -5.54 12.78 0.83
N VAL A 155 -4.27 13.08 0.51
CA VAL A 155 -3.89 13.72 -0.76
C VAL A 155 -4.27 12.85 -1.96
N GLN A 156 -3.94 11.56 -1.88
CA GLN A 156 -4.25 10.60 -2.94
C GLN A 156 -5.76 10.50 -3.19
N THR A 157 -6.55 10.45 -2.11
CA THR A 157 -8.01 10.37 -2.19
C THR A 157 -8.62 11.64 -2.80
N ALA A 158 -8.07 12.81 -2.49
CA ALA A 158 -8.60 14.10 -2.95
C ALA A 158 -8.18 14.47 -4.39
N HIS A 159 -6.96 14.14 -4.81
CA HIS A 159 -6.36 14.65 -6.04
C HIS A 159 -6.00 13.56 -7.07
N SER A 160 -6.27 12.28 -6.79
CA SER A 160 -5.78 11.13 -7.57
C SER A 160 -4.27 10.91 -7.45
N HIS A 161 -3.86 9.66 -7.63
CA HIS A 161 -2.46 9.21 -7.61
C HIS A 161 -1.63 9.79 -8.76
N ARG A 162 -2.27 10.17 -9.87
CA ARG A 162 -1.60 10.80 -11.01
C ARG A 162 -1.31 12.28 -10.79
N SER A 163 -1.83 12.89 -9.73
CA SER A 163 -1.61 14.31 -9.46
C SER A 163 -0.12 14.60 -9.23
N GLU A 164 0.31 15.73 -9.78
CA GLU A 164 1.64 16.26 -9.53
C GLU A 164 1.88 16.47 -8.02
N SER A 165 0.80 16.80 -7.29
CA SER A 165 0.84 16.97 -5.85
C SER A 165 1.18 15.69 -5.10
N PHE A 166 0.54 14.56 -5.42
CA PHE A 166 0.88 13.29 -4.80
C PHE A 166 2.31 12.86 -5.14
N LYS A 167 2.74 13.03 -6.39
CA LYS A 167 4.12 12.74 -6.80
C LYS A 167 5.14 13.60 -6.05
N LYS A 168 4.88 14.91 -5.94
CA LYS A 168 5.72 15.85 -5.20
C LYS A 168 5.79 15.48 -3.72
N LEU A 169 4.65 15.13 -3.11
CA LEU A 169 4.58 14.67 -1.73
C LEU A 169 5.46 13.45 -1.49
N CYS A 170 5.34 12.42 -2.33
CA CYS A 170 6.13 11.19 -2.24
C CYS A 170 7.63 11.40 -2.56
N SER A 171 8.03 12.54 -3.13
CA SER A 171 9.44 12.91 -3.30
C SER A 171 10.09 13.47 -2.03
N PHE A 172 9.30 13.91 -1.06
CA PHE A 172 9.82 14.41 0.21
C PHE A 172 10.33 13.26 1.07
N ARG A 173 11.41 13.49 1.81
CA ARG A 173 12.16 12.44 2.53
C ARG A 173 11.28 11.68 3.50
N ALA A 174 10.48 12.40 4.30
CA ALA A 174 9.63 11.79 5.31
C ALA A 174 8.57 10.85 4.71
N PHE A 175 8.08 11.15 3.50
CA PHE A 175 7.10 10.34 2.78
C PHE A 175 7.77 9.20 2.02
N HIS A 176 8.84 9.51 1.31
CA HIS A 176 9.61 8.53 0.54
C HIS A 176 10.13 7.39 1.43
N SER A 177 10.61 7.68 2.64
CA SER A 177 11.15 6.65 3.54
C SER A 177 10.09 5.91 4.36
N ASN A 178 8.80 6.24 4.21
CA ASN A 178 7.74 5.73 5.08
C ASN A 178 7.18 4.39 4.57
N PRO A 179 7.42 3.26 5.26
CA PRO A 179 7.05 1.94 4.76
C PRO A 179 5.53 1.75 4.58
N TRP A 180 4.69 2.46 5.33
CA TRP A 180 3.23 2.36 5.20
C TRP A 180 2.72 2.88 3.86
N ILE A 181 3.38 3.88 3.28
CA ILE A 181 3.05 4.40 1.94
C ILE A 181 3.38 3.33 0.90
N TRP A 182 4.55 2.69 1.00
CA TRP A 182 4.95 1.60 0.10
C TRP A 182 4.02 0.39 0.18
N LEU A 183 3.56 0.01 1.38
CA LEU A 183 2.63 -1.12 1.54
C LEU A 183 1.21 -0.79 1.10
N SER A 184 0.74 0.45 1.28
CA SER A 184 -0.64 0.83 0.95
C SER A 184 -0.82 1.26 -0.50
N MET A 185 0.24 1.76 -1.14
CA MET A 185 0.20 2.40 -2.46
C MET A 185 1.43 2.04 -3.33
N PRO A 186 1.80 0.75 -3.43
CA PRO A 186 3.07 0.34 -4.04
C PRO A 186 3.26 0.83 -5.48
N HIS A 187 2.17 0.87 -6.25
CA HIS A 187 2.16 1.25 -7.65
C HIS A 187 2.14 2.76 -7.91
N MET A 188 1.92 3.57 -6.86
CA MET A 188 1.80 5.02 -7.00
C MET A 188 3.13 5.74 -6.75
N LEU A 189 4.14 5.00 -6.32
CA LEU A 189 5.48 5.50 -6.09
C LEU A 189 6.27 5.46 -7.38
N ARG A 190 6.96 6.57 -7.68
CA ARG A 190 7.86 6.62 -8.83
C ARG A 190 9.10 5.81 -8.48
N THR A 191 9.16 4.58 -8.98
CA THR A 191 10.28 3.69 -8.68
C THR A 191 11.08 3.40 -9.95
N GLU A 192 12.38 3.61 -9.88
CA GLU A 192 13.27 3.14 -10.94
C GLU A 192 13.56 1.64 -10.72
N ILE A 193 13.36 0.86 -11.78
CA ILE A 193 13.68 -0.57 -11.79
C ILE A 193 15.13 -0.71 -12.25
N SER A 194 15.98 -1.33 -11.42
CA SER A 194 17.41 -1.47 -11.70
C SER A 194 17.65 -2.17 -13.05
N LYS A 195 18.36 -1.50 -13.98
CA LYS A 195 18.64 -2.01 -15.34
C LYS A 195 19.67 -3.17 -15.36
N HIS A 196 20.43 -3.36 -14.28
CA HIS A 196 21.60 -4.26 -14.22
C HIS A 196 21.30 -5.75 -14.05
N SER A 197 20.05 -6.20 -14.16
CA SER A 197 19.69 -7.60 -13.89
C SER A 197 18.93 -8.27 -15.04
N LEU A 198 19.27 -7.91 -16.27
CA LEU A 198 18.77 -8.53 -17.49
C LEU A 198 19.75 -9.61 -17.98
N SER A 199 19.93 -10.70 -17.21
CA SER A 199 20.54 -11.91 -17.77
C SER A 199 19.55 -12.59 -18.73
N GLN A 200 20.07 -13.30 -19.72
CA GLN A 200 19.31 -14.06 -20.74
C GLN A 200 18.20 -14.92 -20.12
N LEU A 201 17.13 -15.14 -20.89
CA LEU A 201 15.93 -15.89 -20.49
C LEU A 201 16.30 -17.28 -19.93
N ASP A 202 16.24 -17.41 -18.61
CA ASP A 202 15.96 -18.67 -17.91
C ASP A 202 14.43 -18.78 -17.66
N ASP A 203 13.99 -19.87 -17.03
CA ASP A 203 12.62 -20.17 -16.55
C ASP A 203 12.02 -19.14 -15.55
N MET A 204 12.57 -17.94 -15.43
CA MET A 204 12.16 -16.89 -14.50
C MET A 204 11.72 -15.62 -15.25
N PRO A 205 10.70 -14.90 -14.75
CA PRO A 205 10.25 -13.68 -15.41
C PRO A 205 11.33 -12.60 -15.38
N TRP A 206 11.34 -11.71 -16.38
CA TRP A 206 12.40 -10.71 -16.56
C TRP A 206 12.62 -9.77 -15.36
N TYR A 207 11.57 -9.57 -14.54
CA TYR A 207 11.61 -8.74 -13.34
C TYR A 207 12.05 -9.49 -12.08
N ALA A 208 12.25 -10.81 -12.12
CA ALA A 208 12.55 -11.61 -10.91
C ALA A 208 13.87 -11.20 -10.24
N LYS A 209 14.86 -10.78 -11.03
CA LYS A 209 16.16 -10.30 -10.54
C LYS A 209 16.21 -8.78 -10.40
N ALA A 210 15.15 -8.07 -10.77
CA ALA A 210 15.12 -6.63 -10.64
C ALA A 210 14.97 -6.21 -9.17
N ASN A 211 15.48 -5.03 -8.85
CA ASN A 211 15.30 -4.37 -7.57
C ASN A 211 14.79 -2.95 -7.79
N LEU A 212 14.12 -2.41 -6.78
CA LEU A 212 13.71 -1.01 -6.77
C LEU A 212 14.85 -0.16 -6.21
N VAL A 213 15.12 0.95 -6.90
CA VAL A 213 16.01 1.98 -6.38
C VAL A 213 15.32 2.66 -5.18
N ASP A 214 16.06 2.82 -4.08
CA ASP A 214 15.67 3.53 -2.87
C ASP A 214 14.45 3.00 -2.08
N SER A 215 14.04 1.74 -2.28
CA SER A 215 12.98 1.13 -1.46
C SER A 215 13.40 1.05 0.02
N PRO A 216 12.53 1.42 0.99
CA PRO A 216 12.84 1.29 2.40
C PRO A 216 12.89 -0.18 2.80
N SER A 217 13.70 -0.50 3.81
CA SER A 217 13.60 -1.79 4.49
C SER A 217 12.30 -1.85 5.30
N PHE A 218 11.61 -2.99 5.22
CA PHE A 218 10.42 -3.32 5.99
C PHE A 218 10.74 -4.03 7.30
N ALA A 219 11.99 -4.39 7.59
CA ALA A 219 12.41 -5.09 8.80
C ALA A 219 11.86 -4.44 10.09
N ARG A 220 11.81 -3.10 10.14
CA ARG A 220 11.28 -2.36 11.29
C ARG A 220 9.76 -2.50 11.47
N CYS A 221 9.01 -2.87 10.42
CA CYS A 221 7.58 -3.10 10.49
C CYS A 221 7.21 -4.31 11.35
N PHE A 222 8.13 -5.25 11.55
CA PHE A 222 7.90 -6.49 12.31
C PHE A 222 8.27 -6.36 13.80
N GLN A 223 8.58 -5.15 14.28
CA GLN A 223 9.06 -4.91 15.64
C GLN A 223 8.24 -3.84 16.38
N GLY A 224 8.06 -4.04 17.69
CA GLY A 224 7.39 -3.10 18.59
C GLY A 224 6.01 -2.63 18.09
N LEU A 225 5.71 -1.35 18.33
CA LEU A 225 4.43 -0.73 17.93
C LEU A 225 4.14 -0.81 16.41
N ARG A 226 5.16 -0.88 15.55
CA ARG A 226 4.94 -1.03 14.10
C ARG A 226 4.33 -2.39 13.77
N SER A 227 4.70 -3.44 14.49
CA SER A 227 4.11 -4.77 14.31
C SER A 227 2.63 -4.77 14.69
N VAL A 228 2.28 -4.06 15.77
CA VAL A 228 0.89 -3.86 16.23
C VAL A 228 0.07 -3.10 15.18
N PHE A 229 0.64 -2.08 14.55
CA PHE A 229 -0.01 -1.39 13.43
C PHE A 229 -0.21 -2.31 12.23
N LEU A 230 0.83 -3.06 11.83
CA LEU A 230 0.74 -3.96 10.70
C LEU A 230 -0.33 -5.04 10.91
N GLU A 231 -0.47 -5.54 12.14
CA GLU A 231 -1.53 -6.45 12.55
C GLU A 231 -2.92 -5.81 12.41
N ALA A 232 -3.10 -4.58 12.93
CA ALA A 232 -4.36 -3.84 12.80
C ALA A 232 -4.70 -3.47 11.35
N LEU A 233 -3.70 -3.35 10.48
CA LEU A 233 -3.85 -2.93 9.09
C LEU A 233 -4.01 -4.08 8.10
N GLN A 234 -3.94 -5.35 8.53
CA GLN A 234 -4.01 -6.51 7.61
C GLN A 234 -5.20 -6.43 6.66
N ASN A 235 -6.43 -6.27 7.19
CA ASN A 235 -7.61 -6.17 6.36
C ASN A 235 -7.61 -4.89 5.51
N HIS A 236 -7.19 -3.75 6.04
CA HIS A 236 -7.08 -2.51 5.27
C HIS A 236 -6.15 -2.65 4.06
N LEU A 237 -4.96 -3.24 4.25
CA LEU A 237 -3.99 -3.49 3.19
C LEU A 237 -4.53 -4.50 2.16
N PHE A 238 -5.17 -5.57 2.62
CA PHE A 238 -5.86 -6.53 1.76
C PHE A 238 -6.92 -5.85 0.89
N GLN A 239 -7.84 -5.09 1.49
CA GLN A 239 -8.93 -4.42 0.79
C GLN A 239 -8.40 -3.38 -0.20
N ARG A 240 -7.37 -2.60 0.18
CA ARG A 240 -6.71 -1.67 -0.76
C ARG A 240 -6.11 -2.41 -1.94
N LEU A 241 -5.32 -3.45 -1.68
CA LEU A 241 -4.66 -4.19 -2.75
C LEU A 241 -5.69 -4.78 -3.72
N VAL A 242 -6.78 -5.36 -3.23
CA VAL A 242 -7.86 -5.90 -4.07
C VAL A 242 -8.60 -4.80 -4.81
N LYS A 243 -8.93 -3.69 -4.15
CA LYS A 243 -9.65 -2.55 -4.76
C LYS A 243 -8.84 -1.86 -5.84
N ASP A 244 -7.57 -1.62 -5.58
CA ASP A 244 -6.68 -0.94 -6.52
C ASP A 244 -6.31 -1.88 -7.68
N PHE A 245 -6.47 -3.20 -7.50
CA PHE A 245 -6.35 -4.22 -8.53
C PHE A 245 -7.64 -4.39 -9.36
N PRO A 246 -7.80 -3.56 -10.40
CA PRO A 246 -8.17 -4.13 -11.70
C PRO A 246 -7.26 -3.69 -12.86
N LEU A 247 -7.27 -4.50 -13.93
CA LEU A 247 -6.67 -4.29 -15.26
C LEU A 247 -7.30 -3.10 -16.02
N ASN A 248 -7.69 -2.02 -15.34
CA ASN A 248 -8.41 -0.89 -15.95
C ASN A 248 -7.47 0.26 -16.31
N THR A 249 -6.30 -0.06 -16.87
CA THR A 249 -5.49 0.94 -17.58
C THR A 249 -5.44 0.56 -19.05
N GLU A 250 -5.62 1.56 -19.91
CA GLU A 250 -5.43 1.45 -21.35
C GLU A 250 -3.97 1.80 -21.73
N ASP A 251 -3.06 1.92 -20.76
CA ASP A 251 -1.64 2.16 -20.98
C ASP A 251 -0.82 0.94 -20.54
N VAL A 252 -0.21 0.28 -21.52
CA VAL A 252 0.60 -0.92 -21.29
C VAL A 252 1.88 -0.60 -20.50
N GLU A 253 2.48 0.57 -20.70
CA GLU A 253 3.68 0.96 -19.96
C GLU A 253 3.33 1.18 -18.48
N GLU A 254 2.25 1.91 -18.21
CA GLU A 254 1.74 2.11 -16.85
C GLU A 254 1.43 0.77 -16.19
N LEU A 255 0.73 -0.14 -16.90
CA LEU A 255 0.41 -1.48 -16.42
C LEU A 255 1.67 -2.26 -16.01
N VAL A 256 2.68 -2.25 -16.88
CA VAL A 256 3.95 -2.95 -16.65
C VAL A 256 4.64 -2.38 -15.42
N GLN A 257 4.84 -1.07 -15.37
CA GLN A 257 5.52 -0.40 -14.27
C GLN A 257 4.81 -0.67 -12.94
N ARG A 258 3.49 -0.48 -12.91
CA ARG A 258 2.66 -0.70 -11.72
C ARG A 258 2.77 -2.14 -11.19
N ASN A 259 2.56 -3.14 -12.04
CA ASN A 259 2.49 -4.53 -11.58
C ASN A 259 3.86 -5.05 -11.16
N VAL A 260 4.92 -4.65 -11.87
CA VAL A 260 6.29 -5.01 -11.51
C VAL A 260 6.70 -4.31 -10.20
N ALA A 261 6.43 -3.02 -10.04
CA ALA A 261 6.70 -2.32 -8.77
C ALA A 261 5.95 -2.98 -7.61
N THR A 262 4.67 -3.30 -7.80
CA THR A 262 3.85 -4.01 -6.79
C THR A 262 4.47 -5.35 -6.40
N TYR A 263 4.89 -6.16 -7.38
CA TYR A 263 5.57 -7.42 -7.11
C TYR A 263 6.88 -7.20 -6.34
N LEU A 264 7.73 -6.26 -6.77
CA LEU A 264 9.04 -6.04 -6.16
C LEU A 264 8.93 -5.55 -4.70
N ILE A 265 7.99 -4.64 -4.42
CA ILE A 265 7.73 -4.13 -3.07
C ILE A 265 7.30 -5.26 -2.15
N TYR A 266 6.28 -6.03 -2.56
CA TYR A 266 5.78 -7.10 -1.72
C TYR A 266 6.74 -8.29 -1.64
N ARG A 267 7.55 -8.55 -2.67
CA ARG A 267 8.66 -9.50 -2.58
C ARG A 267 9.64 -9.09 -1.48
N GLN A 268 10.07 -7.82 -1.45
CA GLN A 268 10.98 -7.35 -0.40
C GLN A 268 10.32 -7.43 0.98
N PHE A 269 9.06 -7.02 1.10
CA PHE A 269 8.31 -7.13 2.34
C PHE A 269 8.19 -8.58 2.84
N LEU A 270 7.91 -9.53 1.94
CA LEU A 270 7.87 -10.96 2.29
C LEU A 270 9.25 -11.45 2.76
N LEU A 271 10.33 -11.11 2.06
CA LEU A 271 11.68 -11.50 2.49
C LEU A 271 12.01 -10.97 3.89
N ASP A 272 11.66 -9.71 4.18
CA ASP A 272 11.85 -9.12 5.50
C ASP A 272 10.93 -9.78 6.57
N ALA A 273 9.72 -10.22 6.20
CA ALA A 273 8.80 -10.95 7.08
C ALA A 273 9.32 -12.35 7.44
N GLU A 274 9.88 -13.06 6.46
CA GLU A 274 10.54 -14.37 6.63
C GLU A 274 11.75 -14.23 7.55
N GLN A 275 12.60 -13.23 7.31
CA GLN A 275 13.75 -12.95 8.16
C GLN A 275 13.35 -12.58 9.60
N ALA A 276 12.21 -11.92 9.78
CA ALA A 276 11.69 -11.57 11.10
C ALA A 276 10.98 -12.74 11.82
N GLY A 277 10.75 -13.88 11.16
CA GLY A 277 9.96 -14.99 11.71
C GLY A 277 8.50 -14.59 11.97
N ARG A 278 7.94 -13.68 11.17
CA ARG A 278 6.58 -13.12 11.33
C ARG A 278 5.72 -13.34 10.08
N PRO A 279 5.49 -14.60 9.66
CA PRO A 279 4.65 -14.90 8.49
C PRO A 279 3.20 -14.43 8.69
N ASP A 280 2.76 -14.31 9.94
CA ASP A 280 1.44 -13.83 10.33
C ASP A 280 1.15 -12.39 9.90
N LEU A 281 2.17 -11.54 9.88
CA LEU A 281 2.04 -10.15 9.48
C LEU A 281 2.04 -9.96 7.95
N ALA A 282 2.22 -11.03 7.18
CA ALA A 282 2.10 -11.06 5.73
C ALA A 282 0.79 -11.69 5.22
N LEU A 283 -0.11 -12.09 6.11
CA LEU A 283 -1.34 -12.82 5.78
C LEU A 283 -2.23 -12.07 4.77
N PHE A 284 -2.26 -10.74 4.81
CA PHE A 284 -3.02 -9.92 3.86
C PHE A 284 -2.64 -10.21 2.39
N LEU A 285 -1.38 -10.61 2.11
CA LEU A 285 -0.92 -10.96 0.76
C LEU A 285 -1.48 -12.31 0.32
N LEU A 286 -1.51 -13.31 1.21
CA LEU A 286 -2.16 -14.59 0.91
C LEU A 286 -3.64 -14.37 0.61
N ARG A 287 -4.34 -13.60 1.45
CA ARG A 287 -5.75 -13.22 1.24
C ARG A 287 -5.96 -12.51 -0.09
N ALA A 288 -5.09 -11.55 -0.42
CA ALA A 288 -5.17 -10.80 -1.67
C ALA A 288 -4.98 -11.71 -2.87
N VAL A 289 -3.93 -12.54 -2.89
CA VAL A 289 -3.68 -13.48 -3.97
C VAL A 289 -4.82 -14.50 -4.12
N ALA A 290 -5.36 -15.01 -3.00
CA ALA A 290 -6.52 -15.90 -3.00
C ALA A 290 -7.76 -15.24 -3.62
N ARG A 291 -7.96 -13.95 -3.39
CA ARG A 291 -9.07 -13.18 -3.97
C ARG A 291 -8.86 -12.82 -5.44
N LEU A 292 -7.62 -12.49 -5.81
CA LEU A 292 -7.25 -11.99 -7.13
C LEU A 292 -7.03 -13.10 -8.16
N THR A 293 -6.53 -14.27 -7.76
CA THR A 293 -6.23 -15.36 -8.69
C THR A 293 -7.49 -15.85 -9.42
N PRO A 294 -8.61 -16.19 -8.75
CA PRO A 294 -9.83 -16.60 -9.45
C PRO A 294 -10.40 -15.48 -10.33
N ALA A 295 -10.34 -14.23 -9.87
CA ALA A 295 -10.78 -13.08 -10.66
C ALA A 295 -9.94 -12.91 -11.93
N PHE A 296 -8.63 -13.15 -11.84
CA PHE A 296 -7.72 -13.12 -12.99
C PHE A 296 -7.94 -14.30 -13.93
N THR A 297 -8.13 -15.53 -13.44
CA THR A 297 -8.46 -16.69 -14.27
C THR A 297 -9.78 -16.48 -15.01
N GLN A 298 -10.83 -16.04 -14.32
CA GLN A 298 -12.10 -15.67 -14.96
C GLN A 298 -11.94 -14.56 -15.99
N LEU A 299 -11.04 -13.59 -15.74
CA LEU A 299 -10.70 -12.58 -16.72
C LEU A 299 -9.92 -13.17 -17.90
N GLN A 300 -9.03 -14.13 -17.71
CA GLN A 300 -8.36 -14.85 -18.81
C GLN A 300 -9.36 -15.65 -19.66
N ASP A 301 -10.31 -16.33 -19.03
CA ASP A 301 -11.36 -17.04 -19.76
C ASP A 301 -12.26 -16.03 -20.52
N ARG A 302 -12.53 -14.87 -19.90
CA ARG A 302 -13.20 -13.73 -20.54
C ARG A 302 -12.31 -12.91 -21.47
N ARG A 303 -11.00 -13.16 -21.61
CA ARG A 303 -10.13 -12.47 -22.59
C ARG A 303 -10.45 -12.90 -24.01
N GLN A 304 -11.21 -13.98 -24.19
CA GLN A 304 -11.96 -14.21 -25.43
C GLN A 304 -12.92 -13.04 -25.78
N ASN A 305 -13.29 -12.20 -24.80
CA ASN A 305 -14.29 -11.13 -24.92
C ASN A 305 -13.80 -9.72 -24.49
N ASN A 306 -12.59 -9.55 -23.93
CA ASN A 306 -12.10 -8.25 -23.44
C ASN A 306 -10.84 -7.80 -24.19
N VAL A 307 -11.09 -7.13 -25.31
CA VAL A 307 -10.20 -6.98 -26.47
C VAL A 307 -9.07 -5.95 -26.27
N LYS A 308 -9.23 -4.95 -25.39
CA LYS A 308 -8.39 -3.74 -25.43
C LYS A 308 -6.92 -3.89 -24.99
N ILE A 309 -6.64 -4.49 -23.83
CA ILE A 309 -5.24 -4.59 -23.33
C ILE A 309 -4.44 -5.61 -24.14
N ASP A 310 -5.05 -6.76 -24.48
CA ASP A 310 -4.37 -7.76 -25.28
C ASP A 310 -4.13 -7.27 -26.72
N GLU A 311 -5.04 -6.48 -27.30
CA GLU A 311 -4.78 -5.75 -28.55
C GLU A 311 -3.61 -4.76 -28.42
N GLN A 312 -3.60 -3.95 -27.37
CA GLN A 312 -2.53 -2.96 -27.17
C GLN A 312 -1.17 -3.63 -26.96
N ILE A 313 -1.12 -4.72 -26.18
CA ILE A 313 0.07 -5.57 -26.08
C ILE A 313 0.40 -6.11 -27.47
N GLY A 314 -0.58 -6.61 -28.25
CA GLY A 314 -0.39 -7.09 -29.62
C GLY A 314 0.27 -6.06 -30.55
N ARG A 315 -0.08 -4.77 -30.38
CA ARG A 315 0.46 -3.62 -31.15
C ARG A 315 1.90 -3.23 -30.76
N LEU A 316 2.49 -3.80 -29.71
CA LEU A 316 3.91 -3.59 -29.39
C LEU A 316 4.80 -4.15 -30.50
N ARG A 317 5.92 -3.46 -30.75
CA ARG A 317 6.75 -3.67 -31.93
C ARG A 317 7.47 -5.01 -31.91
N THR A 318 7.94 -5.43 -30.74
CA THR A 318 8.77 -6.63 -30.60
C THR A 318 8.07 -7.75 -29.83
N VAL A 319 8.37 -8.99 -30.19
CA VAL A 319 7.93 -10.17 -29.41
C VAL A 319 8.40 -10.07 -27.95
N GLN A 320 9.61 -9.56 -27.73
CA GLN A 320 10.17 -9.40 -26.40
C GLN A 320 9.35 -8.43 -25.54
N GLU A 321 8.93 -7.27 -26.08
CA GLU A 321 8.08 -6.32 -25.36
C GLU A 321 6.72 -6.95 -25.01
N ARG A 322 6.12 -7.71 -25.95
CA ARG A 322 4.87 -8.44 -25.72
C ARG A 322 4.99 -9.46 -24.60
N MET A 323 6.07 -10.25 -24.61
CA MET A 323 6.35 -11.22 -23.54
C MET A 323 6.56 -10.52 -22.20
N LYS A 324 7.32 -9.42 -22.16
CA LYS A 324 7.55 -8.64 -20.93
C LYS A 324 6.24 -8.10 -20.35
N ALA A 325 5.37 -7.55 -21.20
CA ALA A 325 4.06 -7.05 -20.80
C ALA A 325 3.16 -8.16 -20.25
N ARG A 326 3.11 -9.32 -20.93
CA ARG A 326 2.34 -10.48 -20.47
C ARG A 326 2.85 -11.04 -19.14
N GLN A 327 4.16 -11.13 -18.94
CA GLN A 327 4.73 -11.54 -17.65
C GLN A 327 4.39 -10.54 -16.54
N ALA A 328 4.35 -9.24 -16.84
CA ALA A 328 3.99 -8.21 -15.87
C ALA A 328 2.52 -8.27 -15.45
N LEU A 329 1.60 -8.71 -16.33
CA LEU A 329 0.17 -8.86 -15.99
C LEU A 329 -0.06 -9.75 -14.77
N ILE A 330 0.72 -10.83 -14.64
CA ILE A 330 0.60 -11.79 -13.54
C ILE A 330 1.58 -11.55 -12.40
N ALA A 331 2.46 -10.55 -12.50
CA ALA A 331 3.56 -10.37 -11.54
C ALA A 331 3.10 -10.40 -10.07
N PRO A 332 2.06 -9.65 -9.66
CA PRO A 332 1.58 -9.69 -8.27
C PRO A 332 1.05 -11.08 -7.85
N LEU A 333 0.47 -11.86 -8.76
CA LEU A 333 -0.01 -13.22 -8.45
C LEU A 333 1.14 -14.20 -8.22
N THR A 334 2.30 -13.96 -8.85
CA THR A 334 3.50 -14.80 -8.65
C THR A 334 4.12 -14.69 -7.26
N LEU A 335 3.66 -13.74 -6.41
CA LEU A 335 3.99 -13.72 -4.98
C LEU A 335 3.61 -15.03 -4.28
N ILE A 336 2.61 -15.77 -4.80
CA ILE A 336 2.22 -17.08 -4.27
C ILE A 336 3.40 -18.07 -4.23
N ASN A 337 4.39 -17.93 -5.12
CA ASN A 337 5.54 -18.83 -5.16
C ASN A 337 6.46 -18.64 -3.94
N ILE A 338 6.55 -17.41 -3.42
CA ILE A 338 7.29 -17.12 -2.19
C ILE A 338 6.57 -17.74 -0.99
N LEU A 339 5.24 -17.55 -0.94
CA LEU A 339 4.39 -18.13 0.11
C LEU A 339 4.40 -19.67 0.07
N HIS A 340 4.41 -20.27 -1.12
CA HIS A 340 4.53 -21.71 -1.30
C HIS A 340 5.88 -22.24 -0.78
N ARG A 341 6.98 -21.52 -1.03
CA ARG A 341 8.29 -21.87 -0.47
C ARG A 341 8.25 -21.90 1.06
N TRP A 342 7.60 -20.92 1.70
CA TRP A 342 7.40 -20.94 3.15
C TRP A 342 6.61 -22.18 3.58
N THR A 343 5.52 -22.51 2.88
CA THR A 343 4.73 -23.71 3.17
C THR A 343 5.56 -24.99 3.07
N LEU A 344 6.41 -25.13 2.05
CA LEU A 344 7.32 -26.27 1.91
C LEU A 344 8.32 -26.34 3.07
N HIS A 345 8.85 -25.18 3.50
CA HIS A 345 9.71 -25.11 4.69
C HIS A 345 8.96 -25.54 5.96
N TYR A 346 7.77 -24.97 6.23
CA TYR A 346 6.97 -25.27 7.41
C TYR A 346 6.45 -26.71 7.46
N ARG A 347 6.24 -27.37 6.32
CA ARG A 347 5.91 -28.81 6.25
C ARG A 347 7.04 -29.70 6.74
N ASN A 348 8.29 -29.23 6.68
CA ASN A 348 9.46 -29.97 7.15
C ASN A 348 9.76 -29.73 8.62
N ILE A 349 9.04 -28.82 9.29
CA ILE A 349 9.21 -28.53 10.71
C ILE A 349 8.50 -29.62 11.53
N GLY A 350 9.27 -30.35 12.34
CA GLY A 350 8.80 -31.42 13.20
C GLY A 350 8.11 -30.90 14.46
N TYR A 351 7.40 -31.80 15.14
CA TYR A 351 6.69 -31.49 16.40
C TYR A 351 7.62 -30.95 17.51
N TRP A 352 8.88 -31.38 17.53
CA TRP A 352 9.86 -31.03 18.55
C TRP A 352 10.65 -29.75 18.23
N ASP A 353 10.44 -29.15 17.07
CA ASP A 353 11.14 -27.94 16.66
C ASP A 353 10.51 -26.70 17.31
N GLU A 354 11.34 -25.69 17.63
CA GLU A 354 10.88 -24.44 18.25
C GLU A 354 9.82 -23.73 17.41
N ASP A 355 9.94 -23.82 16.08
CA ASP A 355 9.04 -23.18 15.12
C ASP A 355 7.75 -23.97 14.86
N TYR A 356 7.51 -25.10 15.53
CA TYR A 356 6.35 -25.94 15.27
C TYR A 356 5.02 -25.18 15.36
N ARG A 357 4.87 -24.29 16.35
CA ARG A 357 3.64 -23.50 16.53
C ARG A 357 3.43 -22.49 15.39
N ILE A 358 4.51 -21.88 14.91
CA ILE A 358 4.49 -20.97 13.75
C ILE A 358 4.11 -21.75 12.50
N ALA A 359 4.72 -22.92 12.30
CA ALA A 359 4.43 -23.81 11.18
C ALA A 359 2.96 -24.21 11.15
N GLN A 360 2.41 -24.70 12.26
CA GLN A 360 1.00 -25.10 12.34
C GLN A 360 0.03 -23.94 12.09
N TRP A 361 0.36 -22.74 12.60
CA TRP A 361 -0.44 -21.56 12.33
C TRP A 361 -0.45 -21.22 10.83
N TRP A 362 0.73 -21.18 10.19
CA TRP A 362 0.85 -20.87 8.77
C TRP A 362 0.15 -21.91 7.89
N LEU A 363 0.36 -23.21 8.16
CA LEU A 363 -0.24 -24.29 7.39
C LEU A 363 -1.78 -24.24 7.45
N ARG A 364 -2.37 -23.88 8.60
CA ARG A 364 -3.81 -23.66 8.73
C ARG A 364 -4.30 -22.53 7.81
N GLN A 365 -3.60 -21.40 7.77
CA GLN A 365 -3.95 -20.28 6.89
C GLN A 365 -3.80 -20.65 5.41
N TRP A 366 -2.75 -21.42 5.08
CA TRP A 366 -2.52 -21.94 3.73
C TRP A 366 -3.68 -22.84 3.25
N GLU A 367 -4.13 -23.76 4.12
CA GLU A 367 -5.24 -24.66 3.85
C GLU A 367 -6.58 -23.91 3.71
N GLU A 368 -6.86 -22.97 4.62
CA GLU A 368 -8.07 -22.14 4.60
C GLU A 368 -8.23 -21.40 3.27
N HIS A 369 -7.13 -20.92 2.72
CA HIS A 369 -7.09 -20.21 1.43
C HIS A 369 -6.81 -21.10 0.22
N ARG A 370 -6.77 -22.43 0.39
CA ARG A 370 -6.49 -23.41 -0.68
C ARG A 370 -5.21 -23.10 -1.45
N GLY A 371 -4.12 -22.77 -0.73
CA GLY A 371 -2.89 -22.27 -1.33
C GLY A 371 -2.28 -23.17 -2.40
N ASP A 372 -2.35 -24.50 -2.24
CA ASP A 372 -1.86 -25.45 -3.25
C ASP A 372 -2.63 -25.32 -4.59
N GLU A 373 -3.96 -25.11 -4.54
CA GLU A 373 -4.77 -24.84 -5.74
C GLU A 373 -4.38 -23.51 -6.39
N LEU A 374 -4.09 -22.48 -5.59
CA LEU A 374 -3.70 -21.15 -6.09
C LEU A 374 -2.37 -21.23 -6.86
N VAL A 375 -1.38 -21.95 -6.32
CA VAL A 375 -0.10 -22.21 -6.99
C VAL A 375 -0.33 -22.84 -8.35
N GLY A 376 -1.13 -23.92 -8.41
CA GLY A 376 -1.48 -24.58 -9.66
C GLY A 376 -2.11 -23.63 -10.69
N ARG A 377 -3.08 -22.80 -10.28
CA ARG A 377 -3.74 -21.83 -11.17
C ARG A 377 -2.78 -20.78 -11.70
N VAL A 378 -1.89 -20.24 -10.85
CA VAL A 378 -0.89 -19.24 -11.29
C VAL A 378 0.10 -19.86 -12.28
N HIS A 379 0.53 -21.12 -12.07
CA HIS A 379 1.37 -21.83 -13.03
C HIS A 379 0.69 -22.02 -14.39
N VAL A 380 -0.58 -22.44 -14.40
CA VAL A 380 -1.37 -22.56 -15.65
C VAL A 380 -1.51 -21.21 -16.34
N SER A 381 -1.89 -20.15 -15.62
CA SER A 381 -1.99 -18.79 -16.16
C SER A 381 -0.68 -18.31 -16.76
N ARG A 382 0.46 -18.64 -16.14
CA ARG A 382 1.79 -18.32 -16.66
C ARG A 382 2.11 -19.10 -17.93
N ALA A 383 1.84 -20.40 -17.97
CA ALA A 383 2.06 -21.24 -19.15
C ALA A 383 1.22 -20.78 -20.36
N ASN A 384 -0.04 -20.41 -20.13
CA ASN A 384 -0.93 -19.90 -21.17
C ASN A 384 -0.40 -18.59 -21.79
N LEU A 385 0.21 -17.73 -20.97
CA LEU A 385 0.81 -16.46 -21.43
C LEU A 385 2.10 -16.64 -22.23
N THR A 386 2.84 -17.74 -22.01
CA THR A 386 4.05 -18.08 -22.77
C THR A 386 3.77 -18.81 -24.08
N CYS A 387 2.73 -19.66 -24.13
CA CYS A 387 2.36 -20.43 -25.34
C CYS A 387 1.53 -19.64 -26.36
N SER A 388 1.12 -18.40 -26.04
CA SER A 388 0.38 -17.53 -26.95
C SER A 388 1.29 -16.87 -27.99
N THR A 389 1.85 -17.64 -28.93
CA THR A 389 2.45 -17.16 -30.19
C THR A 389 1.34 -16.85 -31.23
N PRO A 390 1.57 -15.94 -32.19
CA PRO A 390 0.52 -15.16 -32.84
C PRO A 390 -0.31 -15.96 -33.84
N LEU A 391 -1.62 -15.67 -33.88
CA LEU A 391 -2.49 -15.96 -35.01
C LEU A 391 -1.93 -15.26 -36.27
N ALA A 392 -1.56 -16.10 -37.24
CA ALA A 392 -1.53 -15.86 -38.68
C ALA A 392 -1.03 -14.48 -39.17
N GLU A 393 0.26 -14.38 -39.49
CA GLU A 393 0.66 -13.71 -40.72
C GLU A 393 0.23 -14.63 -41.88
N SER A 394 -1.01 -14.48 -42.36
CA SER A 394 -1.40 -15.07 -43.63
C SER A 394 -0.92 -14.16 -44.76
N ASP A 395 0.09 -14.64 -45.47
CA ASP A 395 0.33 -14.45 -46.91
C ASP A 395 -0.53 -13.38 -47.60
N ARG A 396 0.06 -12.20 -47.79
CA ARG A 396 -0.31 -11.29 -48.87
C ARG A 396 0.94 -10.70 -49.53
N THR A 397 1.72 -11.57 -50.14
CA THR A 397 2.66 -11.21 -51.20
C THR A 397 2.86 -12.39 -52.14
N SER A 398 2.03 -12.52 -53.18
CA SER A 398 2.42 -12.93 -54.54
C SER A 398 1.21 -13.31 -55.39
N GLU A 399 0.51 -12.32 -55.95
CA GLU A 399 -0.13 -12.48 -57.25
C GLU A 399 0.15 -11.20 -58.05
N CYS A 400 1.35 -11.16 -58.62
CA CYS A 400 1.55 -10.55 -59.93
C CYS A 400 1.59 -11.72 -60.91
N GLU A 401 0.51 -11.90 -61.66
CA GLU A 401 0.51 -12.20 -63.10
C GLU A 401 -0.80 -11.70 -63.71
#